data_AF-A0A359BCG5-F1
#
_entry.id   AF-A0A359BCG5-F1
#
_cell.length_a   1.000
_cell.length_b   1.000
_cell.length_c   1.000
_cell.angle_alpha   90.00
_cell.angle_beta   90.00
_cell.angle_gamma   90.00
#
_symmetry.space_group_name_H-M   'P 1'
#
loop_
_entity.id
_entity.type
_entity.pdbx_description
1 polymer ?
#
loop_
_entity_poly.entity_id
_entity_poly.type
_entity_poly.pdbx_seq_one_letter_code
_entity_poly.pdbx_strand_id
1 'polypeptide(L)'
;MFDMNSSISVYDEALCEALKYESTRQEDHVELIASENYASPRVLEAQGSVLTNKYAEGYPGKRYYGGCEHVDVVEQLAIDR
;
A
#
# COMPACT_ATOMS: atom_id res chain seq x y z
N MET A 1 16.56 -10.71 -3.89
CA MET A 1 15.35 -10.02 -4.39
C MET A 1 14.29 -11.08 -4.59
N PHE A 2 13.07 -10.88 -4.10
CA PHE A 2 12.01 -11.88 -4.23
C PHE A 2 11.65 -12.07 -5.71
N ASP A 3 11.18 -13.26 -6.06
CA ASP A 3 10.67 -13.53 -7.40
C ASP A 3 9.43 -12.64 -7.64
N MET A 4 9.36 -12.00 -8.81
CA MET A 4 8.19 -11.22 -9.24
C MET A 4 6.93 -12.09 -9.32
N ASN A 5 7.08 -13.41 -9.42
CA ASN A 5 5.98 -14.37 -9.40
C ASN A 5 5.63 -14.90 -7.99
N SER A 6 6.29 -14.41 -6.93
CA SER A 6 5.92 -14.75 -5.55
C SER A 6 4.61 -14.05 -5.18
N SER A 7 3.51 -14.79 -5.25
CA SER A 7 2.17 -14.30 -4.89
C SER A 7 1.62 -15.03 -3.66
N ILE A 8 0.70 -14.39 -2.95
CA ILE A 8 -0.03 -15.02 -1.83
C ILE A 8 -0.75 -16.28 -2.31
N SER A 9 -1.29 -16.30 -3.54
CA SER A 9 -2.02 -17.47 -4.05
C SER A 9 -1.19 -18.76 -4.15
N VAL A 10 0.13 -18.65 -4.32
CA VAL A 10 1.04 -19.81 -4.40
C VAL A 10 1.65 -20.15 -3.02
N TYR A 11 1.67 -19.17 -2.11
CA TYR A 11 2.30 -19.30 -0.80
C TYR A 11 1.33 -19.69 0.32
N ASP A 12 0.15 -19.07 0.34
CA ASP A 12 -0.88 -19.23 1.36
C ASP A 12 -2.29 -19.20 0.71
N GLU A 13 -2.78 -20.39 0.37
CA GLU A 13 -4.07 -20.58 -0.27
C GLU A 13 -5.23 -20.12 0.61
N ALA A 14 -5.18 -20.41 1.92
CA ALA A 14 -6.23 -20.04 2.87
C ALA A 14 -6.38 -18.53 2.98
N LEU A 15 -5.25 -17.80 3.04
CA LEU A 15 -5.27 -16.34 3.01
C LEU A 15 -5.78 -15.80 1.67
N CYS A 16 -5.37 -16.40 0.54
CA CYS A 16 -5.86 -16.00 -0.77
C CYS A 16 -7.38 -16.15 -0.92
N GLU A 17 -7.94 -17.25 -0.43
CA GLU A 17 -9.39 -17.47 -0.40
C GLU A 17 -10.10 -16.43 0.48
N ALA A 18 -9.59 -16.16 1.68
CA ALA A 18 -10.16 -15.16 2.57
C ALA A 18 -10.22 -13.76 1.93
N LEU A 19 -9.15 -13.35 1.24
CA LEU A 19 -9.11 -12.07 0.51
C LEU A 19 -10.16 -12.00 -0.61
N LYS A 20 -10.35 -13.10 -1.35
CA LYS A 20 -11.37 -13.17 -2.41
C LYS A 20 -12.79 -13.07 -1.83
N TYR A 21 -13.06 -13.80 -0.75
CA TYR A 21 -14.37 -13.75 -0.09
C TYR A 21 -14.69 -12.35 0.44
N GLU A 22 -13.73 -11.61 0.98
CA GLU A 22 -13.96 -10.23 1.40
C GLU A 22 -14.21 -9.29 0.20
N SER A 23 -13.49 -9.47 -0.91
CA SER A 23 -13.76 -8.70 -2.14
C SER A 23 -15.19 -8.92 -2.64
N THR A 24 -15.64 -10.17 -2.70
CA THR A 24 -17.02 -10.50 -3.07
C THR A 24 -18.03 -9.93 -2.09
N ARG A 25 -17.78 -10.02 -0.77
CA ARG A 25 -18.64 -9.41 0.25
C ARG A 25 -18.78 -7.90 0.05
N GLN A 26 -17.68 -7.21 -0.29
CA GLN A 26 -17.69 -5.77 -0.55
C GLN A 26 -18.47 -5.38 -1.81
N GLU A 27 -18.46 -6.24 -2.84
CA GLU A 27 -19.19 -6.01 -4.10
C GLU A 27 -20.69 -6.34 -3.99
N ASP A 28 -21.03 -7.38 -3.23
CA ASP A 28 -22.40 -7.89 -3.12
C ASP A 28 -23.26 -7.11 -2.10
N HIS A 29 -22.64 -6.26 -1.28
CA HIS A 29 -23.32 -5.54 -0.20
C HIS A 29 -23.33 -4.02 -0.42
N VAL A 30 -24.48 -3.40 -0.14
CA VAL A 30 -24.57 -1.93 -0.03
C VAL A 30 -23.99 -1.51 1.32
N GLU A 31 -22.83 -0.87 1.28
CA GLU A 31 -22.19 -0.34 2.49
C GLU A 31 -22.82 0.99 2.90
N LEU A 32 -23.31 1.06 4.14
CA LEU A 32 -24.03 2.23 4.68
C LEU A 32 -23.33 2.84 5.91
N ILE A 33 -22.19 2.29 6.30
CA ILE A 33 -21.37 2.87 7.35
C ILE A 33 -20.72 4.15 6.81
N ALA A 34 -21.11 5.29 7.37
CA ALA A 34 -20.73 6.62 6.87
C ALA A 34 -19.21 6.89 6.84
N SER A 35 -18.43 6.15 7.62
CA SER A 35 -16.97 6.28 7.69
C SER A 35 -16.22 5.28 6.81
N GLU A 36 -16.89 4.28 6.24
CA GLU A 36 -16.27 3.32 5.34
C GLU A 36 -16.26 3.84 3.90
N ASN A 37 -15.24 3.42 3.15
CA ASN A 37 -15.05 3.85 1.77
C ASN A 37 -14.11 2.88 1.04
N TYR A 38 -14.10 2.98 -0.29
CA TYR A 38 -13.25 2.16 -1.16
C TYR A 38 -12.07 2.98 -1.67
N ALA A 39 -10.85 2.54 -1.36
CA ALA A 39 -9.65 3.16 -1.91
C ALA A 39 -9.55 2.90 -3.42
N SER A 40 -9.14 3.90 -4.20
CA SER A 40 -8.92 3.69 -5.63
C SER A 40 -7.75 2.73 -5.89
N PRO A 41 -7.72 2.01 -7.03
CA PRO A 41 -6.60 1.13 -7.38
C PRO A 41 -5.23 1.83 -7.36
N ARG A 42 -5.19 3.14 -7.67
CA ARG A 42 -3.96 3.96 -7.63
C ARG A 42 -3.41 4.14 -6.21
N VAL A 43 -4.29 4.22 -5.21
CA VAL A 43 -3.88 4.33 -3.80
C VAL A 43 -3.31 2.99 -3.32
N LEU A 44 -3.99 1.89 -3.67
CA LEU A 44 -3.54 0.54 -3.31
C LEU A 44 -2.19 0.18 -3.97
N GLU A 45 -1.98 0.60 -5.22
CA GLU A 45 -0.69 0.46 -5.92
C GLU A 45 0.45 1.16 -5.17
N ALA A 46 0.24 2.41 -4.74
CA ALA A 46 1.24 3.15 -3.98
C ALA A 46 1.52 2.52 -2.60
N GLN A 47 0.48 2.07 -1.89
CA GLN A 47 0.60 1.43 -0.58
C GLN A 47 1.41 0.12 -0.65
N GLY A 48 1.19 -0.71 -1.68
CA GLY A 48 1.90 -1.97 -1.88
C GLY A 48 3.30 -1.83 -2.50
N SER A 49 3.80 -0.61 -2.68
CA SER A 49 5.06 -0.35 -3.36
C SER A 49 6.29 -0.57 -2.47
N VAL A 50 7.47 -0.51 -3.09
CA VAL A 50 8.77 -0.61 -2.41
C VAL A 50 9.02 0.49 -1.37
N LEU A 51 8.19 1.53 -1.31
CA LEU A 51 8.29 2.59 -0.29
C LEU A 51 8.19 2.02 1.12
N THR A 52 7.45 0.93 1.33
CA THR A 52 7.34 0.27 2.65
C THR A 52 8.68 -0.28 3.18
N ASN A 53 9.66 -0.49 2.30
CA ASN A 53 10.96 -1.01 2.69
C ASN A 53 11.90 0.08 3.23
N LYS A 54 11.55 1.36 3.01
CA LYS A 54 12.45 2.47 3.30
C LYS A 54 12.16 3.10 4.66
N TYR A 55 13.16 3.06 5.53
CA TYR A 55 13.18 3.83 6.77
C TYR A 55 13.71 5.24 6.50
N ALA A 56 12.90 6.28 6.75
CA ALA A 56 13.19 7.67 6.37
C ALA A 56 12.90 8.67 7.52
N GLU A 57 13.45 8.40 8.71
CA GLU A 57 13.25 9.28 9.87
C GLU A 57 13.78 10.70 9.63
N GLY A 58 13.04 11.70 10.10
CA GLY A 58 13.28 13.12 9.86
C GLY A 58 12.32 13.69 8.83
N TYR A 59 12.67 14.84 8.23
CA TYR A 59 11.89 15.51 7.18
C TYR A 59 12.70 15.56 5.87
N PRO A 60 12.07 15.88 4.72
CA PRO A 60 12.78 16.05 3.45
C PRO A 60 13.98 16.98 3.58
N GLY A 61 15.14 16.56 3.08
CA GLY A 61 16.43 17.27 3.20
C GLY A 61 17.03 17.32 4.62
N LYS A 62 16.36 16.77 5.63
CA LYS A 62 16.78 16.69 7.04
C LYS A 62 16.55 15.30 7.61
N ARG A 63 17.04 14.29 6.90
CA ARG A 63 16.93 12.87 7.31
C ARG A 63 18.06 12.48 8.26
N TYR A 64 17.76 11.58 9.19
CA TYR A 64 18.77 10.96 10.04
C TYR A 64 19.57 9.88 9.29
N TYR A 65 19.01 9.32 8.22
CA TYR A 65 19.58 8.22 7.44
C TYR A 65 19.67 8.58 5.95
N GLY A 66 20.68 8.02 5.26
CA GLY A 66 20.92 8.23 3.83
C GLY A 66 20.00 7.41 2.91
N GLY A 67 20.07 7.69 1.60
CA GLY A 67 19.32 6.98 0.56
C GLY A 67 17.83 7.30 0.52
N CYS A 68 17.46 8.55 0.83
CA CYS A 68 16.08 9.03 0.90
C CYS A 68 15.69 9.94 -0.28
N GLU A 69 16.56 10.08 -1.29
CA GLU A 69 16.40 11.03 -2.41
C GLU A 69 15.04 10.92 -3.13
N HIS A 70 14.50 9.71 -3.26
CA HIS A 70 13.19 9.49 -3.88
C HIS A 70 12.03 9.57 -2.90
N VAL A 71 12.23 9.19 -1.64
CA VAL A 71 11.19 9.32 -0.60
C VAL A 71 10.92 10.78 -0.28
N ASP A 72 11.97 11.62 -0.29
CA ASP A 72 11.83 13.07 -0.12
C ASP A 72 10.93 13.69 -1.20
N VAL A 73 11.04 13.23 -2.45
CA VAL A 73 10.15 13.68 -3.54
C VAL A 73 8.71 13.28 -3.26
N VAL A 74 8.48 12.02 -2.84
CA VAL A 74 7.13 11.52 -2.54
C VAL A 74 6.50 12.29 -1.36
N GLU A 75 7.26 12.51 -0.29
CA GLU A 75 6.77 13.24 0.88
C GLU A 75 6.51 14.71 0.55
N GLN A 76 7.37 15.36 -0.24
CA GLN A 76 7.13 16.75 -0.66
C GLN A 76 5.86 16.87 -1.52
N LEU A 77 5.66 15.95 -2.48
CA LEU A 77 4.45 15.92 -3.30
C LEU A 77 3.17 15.70 -2.45
N ALA A 78 3.27 14.99 -1.33
CA ALA A 78 2.16 14.80 -0.41
C ALA A 78 1.92 16.04 0.47
N ILE A 79 2.97 16.72 0.93
CA ILE A 79 2.87 17.99 1.69
C ILE A 79 2.22 19.08 0.84
N ASP A 80 2.51 19.12 -0.47
CA ASP A 80 2.03 20.15 -1.38
C ASP A 80 0.54 20.00 -1.76
N ARG A 81 -0.15 18.92 -1.36
CA ARG A 81 -1.53 18.57 -1.78
C ARG A 81 -2.50 18.51 -0.61
#